data_AF-E1ZMR5-F1
#
_entry.id   AF-E1ZMR5-F1
#
_cell.length_a   1.000
_cell.length_b   1.000
_cell.length_c   1.000
_cell.angle_alpha   90.00
_cell.angle_beta   90.00
_cell.angle_gamma   90.00
#
_symmetry.space_group_name_H-M   'P 1'
#
loop_
_entity.id
_entity.type
_entity.pdbx_description
1 polymer ?
#
loop_
_entity_poly.entity_id
_entity_poly.type
_entity_poly.pdbx_seq_one_letter_code
_entity_poly.pdbx_strand_id
1 'polypeptide(L)'
;MPSGRRPSLQWPAASVLWLLVLAVSPAAAVPRATVRASSAAFSAAVRAVDAEGRLTVTELSLEGEGEGSAQLELTRFEVWSPDATVVLQGPGGAPPHVQGPPNTAYFRGHLAGSPASSVMLAARPGEMVKPPFECGNDDHGMHAHTDHAEHTHADGDDPPLATRKLLQSVNDQALTTTIALETDAEFLSLFGGSTAVATDYAGDLIGYADVVNSREINTDMLIGYLRLWTGAASKDPWPSTSSTLTALQNFQAHWNANMQGVERSVAHMLSGMYTGGGIAYIGTLCDWHGNRAGSNSYGYSGGLTGGFNWNEVQTSNPASVVWDISVVIHELGHSYNSPHSHDYCNVGGIAEPVDNCASTCNTASGVLPPCSGPTPHFNGGPGTIMSYCHQLGSYNNQALTFGVNHACGVAPSRIAERMRAHVEQRAAAYPPCFVGRWPSPPPPPPPPAVCRPRGQPCSAASECCSRRCSKSKCG
;
A
#
# COMPACT_ATOMS: atom_id res chain seq x y z
N MET A 1 -39.32 63.74 -43.59
CA MET A 1 -38.49 64.14 -42.42
C MET A 1 -39.42 64.54 -41.28
N PRO A 2 -39.23 64.00 -40.07
CA PRO A 2 -39.30 64.87 -38.89
C PRO A 2 -38.19 64.56 -37.86
N SER A 3 -37.69 65.60 -37.18
CA SER A 3 -36.59 65.52 -36.20
C SER A 3 -37.10 65.35 -34.76
N GLY A 4 -37.33 64.09 -34.34
CA GLY A 4 -37.75 63.77 -32.98
C GLY A 4 -36.63 63.94 -31.94
N ARG A 5 -36.71 64.98 -31.09
CA ARG A 5 -35.88 65.09 -29.88
C ARG A 5 -36.28 64.00 -28.88
N ARG A 6 -35.30 63.27 -28.32
CA ARG A 6 -35.53 62.30 -27.23
C ARG A 6 -35.52 63.01 -25.86
N PRO A 7 -36.55 62.86 -25.01
CA PRO A 7 -36.45 63.13 -23.57
C PRO A 7 -35.63 62.03 -22.87
N SER A 8 -34.95 62.37 -21.78
CA SER A 8 -34.24 61.40 -20.93
C SER A 8 -35.20 60.62 -20.04
N LEU A 9 -35.24 59.30 -20.17
CA LEU A 9 -36.00 58.42 -19.29
C LEU A 9 -35.08 57.86 -18.20
N GLN A 10 -35.23 58.36 -16.97
CA GLN A 10 -34.52 57.83 -15.81
C GLN A 10 -35.11 56.46 -15.42
N TRP A 11 -34.26 55.46 -15.23
CA TRP A 11 -34.64 54.17 -14.63
C TRP A 11 -34.21 54.17 -13.16
N PRO A 12 -35.08 53.84 -12.20
CA PRO A 12 -34.69 53.68 -10.80
C PRO A 12 -33.84 52.43 -10.62
N ALA A 13 -32.70 52.56 -9.93
CA ALA A 13 -31.82 51.44 -9.64
C ALA A 13 -32.43 50.55 -8.53
N ALA A 14 -33.18 49.52 -8.94
CA ALA A 14 -33.65 48.48 -8.02
C ALA A 14 -32.49 47.55 -7.65
N SER A 15 -31.81 47.83 -6.53
CA SER A 15 -30.75 46.98 -5.97
C SER A 15 -31.31 45.66 -5.45
N VAL A 16 -31.46 44.67 -6.35
CA VAL A 16 -31.79 43.29 -5.98
C VAL A 16 -30.58 42.68 -5.26
N LEU A 17 -30.64 42.69 -3.93
CA LEU A 17 -29.65 42.03 -3.09
C LEU A 17 -29.83 40.52 -3.19
N TRP A 18 -29.04 39.88 -4.06
CA TRP A 18 -28.97 38.42 -4.16
C TRP A 18 -28.33 37.85 -2.89
N LEU A 19 -29.17 37.57 -1.89
CA LEU A 19 -28.82 36.78 -0.73
C LEU A 19 -28.50 35.35 -1.18
N LEU A 20 -27.22 35.13 -1.47
CA LEU A 20 -26.66 33.84 -1.85
C LEU A 20 -26.63 32.96 -0.59
N VAL A 21 -27.76 32.34 -0.29
CA VAL A 21 -27.90 31.36 0.78
C VAL A 21 -27.08 30.14 0.39
N LEU A 22 -25.80 30.15 0.78
CA LEU A 22 -24.98 28.96 0.83
C LEU A 22 -25.66 27.99 1.79
N ALA A 23 -26.35 27.01 1.22
CA ALA A 23 -26.81 25.85 1.95
C ALA A 23 -25.57 25.07 2.40
N VAL A 24 -25.06 25.42 3.59
CA VAL A 24 -24.07 24.62 4.30
C VAL A 24 -24.78 23.33 4.68
N SER A 25 -24.70 22.33 3.80
CA SER A 25 -25.06 20.96 4.13
C SER A 25 -24.38 20.61 5.44
N PRO A 26 -25.10 20.10 6.46
CA PRO A 26 -24.45 19.62 7.66
C PRO A 26 -23.45 18.54 7.22
N ALA A 27 -22.18 18.72 7.58
CA ALA A 27 -21.16 17.72 7.25
C ALA A 27 -21.65 16.37 7.79
N ALA A 28 -21.81 15.40 6.88
CA ALA A 28 -22.28 14.08 7.26
C ALA A 28 -21.32 13.53 8.33
N ALA A 29 -21.87 13.11 9.46
CA ALA A 29 -21.05 12.57 10.55
C ALA A 29 -20.33 11.32 10.02
N VAL A 30 -19.01 11.41 9.86
CA VAL A 30 -18.18 10.32 9.31
C VAL A 30 -18.51 9.03 10.06
N PRO A 31 -18.99 7.97 9.38
CA PRO A 31 -19.42 6.74 10.04
C PRO A 31 -18.31 6.22 10.95
N ARG A 32 -18.61 5.98 12.23
CA ARG A 32 -17.64 5.54 13.22
C ARG A 32 -18.07 4.23 13.85
N ALA A 33 -17.35 3.15 13.52
CA ALA A 33 -17.50 1.87 14.17
C ALA A 33 -16.56 1.76 15.38
N THR A 34 -16.95 0.96 16.38
CA THR A 34 -16.06 0.53 17.46
C THR A 34 -16.17 -0.97 17.61
N VAL A 35 -15.03 -1.66 17.56
CA VAL A 35 -14.97 -3.13 17.54
C VAL A 35 -13.90 -3.60 18.52
N ARG A 36 -14.17 -4.66 19.28
CA ARG A 36 -13.17 -5.31 20.15
C ARG A 36 -12.28 -6.21 19.30
N ALA A 37 -10.96 -6.18 19.48
CA ALA A 37 -10.02 -7.05 18.76
C ALA A 37 -10.35 -8.54 18.98
N SER A 38 -10.76 -8.90 20.19
CA SER A 38 -11.24 -10.23 20.60
C SER A 38 -12.59 -10.67 20.02
N SER A 39 -13.25 -9.84 19.19
CA SER A 39 -14.58 -10.15 18.66
C SER A 39 -14.55 -11.28 17.63
N ALA A 40 -15.33 -12.34 17.85
CA ALA A 40 -15.56 -13.39 16.85
C ALA A 40 -16.18 -12.88 15.53
N ALA A 41 -16.72 -11.65 15.53
CA ALA A 41 -17.24 -10.95 14.35
C ALA A 41 -16.31 -9.84 13.84
N PHE A 42 -15.08 -9.71 14.35
CA PHE A 42 -14.16 -8.59 14.10
C PHE A 42 -14.03 -8.26 12.60
N SER A 43 -13.49 -9.19 11.80
CA SER A 43 -13.26 -8.99 10.37
C SER A 43 -14.55 -8.67 9.59
N ALA A 44 -15.71 -9.20 10.01
CA ALA A 44 -17.00 -8.88 9.40
C ALA A 44 -17.52 -7.48 9.77
N ALA A 45 -17.34 -7.04 11.02
CA ALA A 45 -17.71 -5.69 11.48
C ALA A 45 -16.76 -4.62 10.91
N VAL A 46 -15.47 -4.94 10.76
CA VAL A 46 -14.46 -4.07 10.17
C VAL A 46 -14.72 -3.85 8.68
N ARG A 47 -15.00 -4.91 7.89
CA ARG A 47 -15.40 -4.75 6.47
C ARG A 47 -16.72 -3.98 6.26
N ALA A 48 -17.56 -3.88 7.29
CA ALA A 48 -18.83 -3.16 7.24
C ALA A 48 -18.71 -1.64 7.49
N VAL A 49 -17.49 -1.12 7.71
CA VAL A 49 -17.24 0.33 7.76
C VAL A 49 -17.17 0.87 6.32
N ASP A 50 -17.96 1.92 6.05
CA ASP A 50 -17.97 2.64 4.76
C ASP A 50 -16.59 3.27 4.46
N ALA A 51 -16.26 3.49 3.17
CA ALA A 51 -15.02 4.16 2.78
C ALA A 51 -14.97 5.62 3.30
N GLU A 52 -13.77 6.13 3.59
CA GLU A 52 -13.51 7.32 4.45
C GLU A 52 -14.03 7.19 5.90
N GLY A 53 -14.74 6.11 6.25
CA GLY A 53 -15.27 5.84 7.58
C GLY A 53 -14.17 5.53 8.61
N ARG A 54 -14.48 5.82 9.87
CA ARG A 54 -13.55 5.64 11.01
C ARG A 54 -13.83 4.34 11.75
N LEU A 55 -12.76 3.67 12.13
CA LEU A 55 -12.78 2.46 12.93
C LEU A 55 -11.99 2.70 14.22
N THR A 56 -12.60 2.41 15.36
CA THR A 56 -11.91 2.34 16.64
C THR A 56 -11.80 0.89 17.07
N VAL A 57 -10.59 0.33 17.08
CA VAL A 57 -10.34 -1.01 17.64
C VAL A 57 -10.05 -0.85 19.13
N THR A 58 -10.66 -1.69 19.97
CA THR A 58 -10.54 -1.66 21.43
C THR A 58 -10.14 -3.03 21.97
N GLU A 59 -9.59 -3.07 23.19
CA GLU A 59 -9.19 -4.32 23.85
C GLU A 59 -8.18 -5.11 22.99
N LEU A 60 -7.24 -4.39 22.36
CA LEU A 60 -6.06 -4.95 21.73
C LEU A 60 -4.98 -5.13 22.80
N SER A 61 -4.26 -6.25 22.75
CA SER A 61 -3.04 -6.45 23.53
C SER A 61 -1.84 -6.20 22.61
N LEU A 62 -0.91 -5.35 23.04
CA LEU A 62 0.38 -5.15 22.37
C LEU A 62 1.51 -5.56 23.32
N GLU A 63 2.62 -6.06 22.77
CA GLU A 63 3.78 -6.39 23.61
C GLU A 63 4.34 -5.12 24.27
N GLY A 64 4.63 -5.23 25.57
CA GLY A 64 5.07 -4.10 26.40
C GLY A 64 3.94 -3.23 26.97
N GLU A 65 2.69 -3.43 26.53
CA GLU A 65 1.50 -2.83 27.15
C GLU A 65 0.74 -3.83 28.04
N GLY A 66 -0.33 -3.39 28.70
CA GLY A 66 -1.21 -4.28 29.46
C GLY A 66 -2.15 -5.05 28.53
N GLU A 67 -2.58 -6.25 28.95
CA GLU A 67 -3.58 -7.01 28.19
C GLU A 67 -4.85 -6.17 27.96
N GLY A 68 -5.25 -6.03 26.70
CA GLY A 68 -6.42 -5.24 26.31
C GLY A 68 -6.33 -3.74 26.57
N SER A 69 -5.17 -3.15 26.91
CA SER A 69 -5.07 -1.70 27.15
C SER A 69 -4.99 -0.87 25.87
N ALA A 70 -4.57 -1.46 24.74
CA ALA A 70 -4.38 -0.72 23.50
C ALA A 70 -5.71 -0.44 22.78
N GLN A 71 -5.77 0.74 22.16
CA GLN A 71 -6.88 1.19 21.31
C GLN A 71 -6.31 1.78 20.02
N LEU A 72 -6.85 1.37 18.87
CA LEU A 72 -6.51 1.94 17.56
C LEU A 72 -7.56 2.99 17.16
N GLU A 73 -7.12 4.12 16.63
CA GLU A 73 -7.92 5.07 15.87
C GLU A 73 -7.50 5.00 14.39
N LEU A 74 -8.38 4.43 13.57
CA LEU A 74 -8.14 4.11 12.17
C LEU A 74 -9.15 4.81 11.25
N THR A 75 -8.75 5.06 10.01
CA THR A 75 -9.63 5.49 8.91
C THR A 75 -9.54 4.48 7.78
N ARG A 76 -10.67 4.14 7.15
CA ARG A 76 -10.71 3.25 6.00
C ARG A 76 -10.11 3.94 4.78
N PHE A 77 -9.20 3.27 4.10
CA PHE A 77 -8.69 3.65 2.79
C PHE A 77 -8.88 2.50 1.80
N GLU A 78 -8.80 2.79 0.52
CA GLU A 78 -8.86 1.76 -0.53
C GLU A 78 -7.46 1.50 -1.06
N VAL A 79 -7.20 0.25 -1.46
CA VAL A 79 -5.95 -0.22 -2.09
C VAL A 79 -6.17 -0.61 -3.56
N TRP A 80 -7.42 -0.78 -3.97
CA TRP A 80 -7.83 -1.19 -5.31
C TRP A 80 -8.70 -0.09 -5.92
N SER A 81 -8.54 0.21 -7.21
CA SER A 81 -9.46 1.15 -7.88
C SER A 81 -10.86 0.54 -8.05
N PRO A 82 -11.93 1.35 -8.16
CA PRO A 82 -13.30 0.83 -8.29
C PRO A 82 -13.53 -0.02 -9.56
N ASP A 83 -12.69 0.17 -10.57
CA ASP A 83 -12.64 -0.52 -11.85
C ASP A 83 -11.49 -1.56 -11.94
N ALA A 84 -10.81 -1.85 -10.82
CA ALA A 84 -9.65 -2.73 -10.79
C ALA A 84 -9.96 -4.14 -11.32
N THR A 85 -9.02 -4.70 -12.07
CA THR A 85 -9.15 -6.05 -12.64
C THR A 85 -8.04 -6.97 -12.18
N VAL A 86 -8.41 -8.15 -11.69
CA VAL A 86 -7.50 -9.25 -11.39
C VAL A 86 -7.64 -10.29 -12.51
N VAL A 87 -6.54 -10.57 -13.19
CA VAL A 87 -6.47 -11.35 -14.43
C VAL A 87 -5.71 -12.65 -14.17
N LEU A 88 -6.43 -13.77 -14.11
CA LEU A 88 -5.82 -15.09 -13.98
C LEU A 88 -5.50 -15.62 -15.37
N GLN A 89 -4.21 -15.61 -15.73
CA GLN A 89 -3.75 -15.97 -17.06
C GLN A 89 -3.28 -17.43 -17.10
N GLY A 90 -4.09 -18.27 -17.77
CA GLY A 90 -3.79 -19.69 -17.98
C GLY A 90 -2.62 -19.94 -18.96
N PRO A 91 -2.00 -21.13 -18.91
CA PRO A 91 -0.84 -21.46 -19.75
C PRO A 91 -1.14 -21.42 -21.25
N GLY A 92 -0.14 -21.06 -22.05
CA GLY A 92 -0.18 -21.22 -23.50
C GLY A 92 -1.16 -20.31 -24.25
N GLY A 93 -1.50 -19.15 -23.68
CA GLY A 93 -2.44 -18.20 -24.29
C GLY A 93 -3.91 -18.61 -24.15
N ALA A 94 -4.25 -19.47 -23.17
CA ALA A 94 -5.63 -19.73 -22.80
C ALA A 94 -6.38 -18.41 -22.48
N PRO A 95 -7.69 -18.28 -22.77
CA PRO A 95 -8.44 -17.08 -22.47
C PRO A 95 -8.35 -16.71 -20.97
N PRO A 96 -8.01 -15.46 -20.62
CA PRO A 96 -7.86 -15.05 -19.23
C PRO A 96 -9.19 -15.11 -18.47
N HIS A 97 -9.16 -15.56 -17.22
CA HIS A 97 -10.27 -15.41 -16.30
C HIS A 97 -10.12 -14.08 -15.55
N VAL A 98 -10.97 -13.10 -15.88
CA VAL A 98 -10.99 -11.79 -15.25
C VAL A 98 -12.00 -11.76 -14.10
N GLN A 99 -11.57 -11.28 -12.94
CA GLN A 99 -12.39 -11.08 -11.74
C GLN A 99 -12.13 -9.69 -11.13
N GLY A 100 -13.00 -9.26 -10.23
CA GLY A 100 -12.80 -8.03 -9.46
C GLY A 100 -11.74 -8.18 -8.36
N PRO A 101 -11.42 -7.09 -7.64
CA PRO A 101 -10.51 -7.12 -6.50
C PRO A 101 -11.05 -7.96 -5.33
N PRO A 102 -10.19 -8.39 -4.39
CA PRO A 102 -10.64 -9.06 -3.17
C PRO A 102 -11.47 -8.08 -2.32
N ASN A 103 -12.48 -8.60 -1.62
CA ASN A 103 -13.29 -7.80 -0.68
C ASN A 103 -12.56 -7.61 0.66
N THR A 104 -11.28 -7.25 0.62
CA THR A 104 -10.43 -6.98 1.78
C THR A 104 -10.52 -5.49 2.09
N ALA A 105 -10.93 -5.14 3.31
CA ALA A 105 -11.05 -3.74 3.73
C ALA A 105 -9.78 -3.28 4.43
N TYR A 106 -9.21 -2.17 3.97
CA TYR A 106 -7.92 -1.64 4.42
C TYR A 106 -8.10 -0.39 5.29
N PHE A 107 -7.29 -0.30 6.34
CA PHE A 107 -7.37 0.75 7.35
C PHE A 107 -5.99 1.27 7.71
N ARG A 108 -5.86 2.60 7.82
CA ARG A 108 -4.63 3.29 8.20
C ARG A 108 -4.89 4.24 9.38
N GLY A 109 -3.97 4.31 10.34
CA GLY A 109 -4.15 5.13 11.54
C GLY A 109 -3.10 4.93 12.63
N HIS A 110 -3.49 5.08 13.89
CA HIS A 110 -2.58 5.20 15.03
C HIS A 110 -3.16 4.61 16.33
N LEU A 111 -2.31 4.38 17.34
CA LEU A 111 -2.72 4.11 18.72
C LEU A 111 -3.26 5.38 19.39
N ALA A 112 -4.40 5.25 20.08
CA ALA A 112 -5.00 6.33 20.87
C ALA A 112 -4.02 6.84 21.95
N GLY A 113 -3.98 8.15 22.18
CA GLY A 113 -2.98 8.78 23.06
C GLY A 113 -1.56 8.85 22.48
N SER A 114 -1.24 7.98 21.51
CA SER A 114 0.00 7.93 20.74
C SER A 114 -0.24 8.21 19.25
N PRO A 115 -0.80 9.39 18.87
CA PRO A 115 -1.10 9.78 17.47
C PRO A 115 0.14 9.97 16.57
N ALA A 116 1.30 9.64 17.14
CA ALA A 116 2.57 9.54 16.46
C ALA A 116 2.74 8.16 15.79
N SER A 117 2.21 7.08 16.38
CA SER A 117 2.29 5.72 15.84
C SER A 117 1.55 5.54 14.51
N SER A 118 1.99 4.56 13.73
CA SER A 118 1.39 4.20 12.44
C SER A 118 0.95 2.73 12.49
N VAL A 119 -0.26 2.45 12.02
CA VAL A 119 -0.86 1.12 11.92
C VAL A 119 -1.53 0.96 10.56
N MET A 120 -1.29 -0.18 9.92
CA MET A 120 -1.99 -0.67 8.73
C MET A 120 -2.73 -1.96 9.14
N LEU A 121 -3.99 -2.07 8.77
CA LEU A 121 -4.85 -3.23 9.06
C LEU A 121 -5.62 -3.63 7.79
N ALA A 122 -5.48 -4.88 7.38
CA ALA A 122 -6.25 -5.50 6.30
C ALA A 122 -7.20 -6.55 6.89
N ALA A 123 -8.50 -6.46 6.59
CA ALA A 123 -9.52 -7.38 7.11
C ALA A 123 -10.12 -8.25 5.99
N ARG A 124 -9.66 -9.50 5.87
CA ARG A 124 -9.90 -10.35 4.68
C ARG A 124 -11.21 -11.16 4.76
N PRO A 125 -11.90 -11.43 3.64
CA PRO A 125 -13.05 -12.34 3.62
C PRO A 125 -12.70 -13.74 4.12
N GLY A 126 -13.59 -14.35 4.90
CA GLY A 126 -13.36 -15.70 5.45
C GLY A 126 -12.44 -15.76 6.67
N GLU A 127 -11.77 -14.67 7.02
CA GLU A 127 -11.00 -14.48 8.26
C GLU A 127 -11.92 -14.34 9.48
N MET A 128 -12.62 -15.42 9.78
CA MET A 128 -13.37 -15.65 11.00
C MET A 128 -12.67 -16.77 11.76
N VAL A 129 -12.59 -16.64 13.08
CA VAL A 129 -11.70 -17.39 14.00
C VAL A 129 -10.28 -16.80 14.10
N LYS A 130 -10.00 -16.27 15.30
CA LYS A 130 -8.71 -16.20 16.00
C LYS A 130 -7.50 -16.76 15.20
N PRO A 131 -6.56 -15.94 14.69
CA PRO A 131 -5.17 -16.40 14.62
C PRO A 131 -4.74 -16.72 16.07
N PRO A 132 -4.32 -17.95 16.39
CA PRO A 132 -4.10 -18.35 17.76
C PRO A 132 -2.90 -17.61 18.36
N PHE A 133 -3.17 -16.48 19.01
CA PHE A 133 -2.39 -16.03 20.16
C PHE A 133 -2.48 -17.13 21.22
N GLU A 134 -1.47 -17.98 21.17
CA GLU A 134 -1.11 -19.04 22.10
C GLU A 134 0.42 -18.98 22.18
N CYS A 135 0.94 -18.54 23.33
CA CYS A 135 2.35 -18.66 23.64
C CYS A 135 2.72 -20.15 23.57
N GLY A 136 3.63 -20.50 22.67
CA GLY A 136 3.85 -21.89 22.28
C GLY A 136 4.60 -22.72 23.33
N ASN A 137 4.63 -24.03 23.10
CA ASN A 137 5.76 -24.85 23.49
C ASN A 137 5.88 -26.11 22.60
N ASP A 138 7.12 -26.57 22.46
CA ASP A 138 7.56 -27.95 22.19
C ASP A 138 7.29 -28.63 20.81
N ASP A 139 8.41 -28.71 20.07
CA ASP A 139 8.98 -29.93 19.48
C ASP A 139 8.50 -30.55 18.14
N HIS A 140 9.51 -31.14 17.48
CA HIS A 140 9.52 -31.92 16.22
C HIS A 140 9.46 -31.10 14.91
N GLY A 141 10.47 -31.07 14.03
CA GLY A 141 11.85 -31.59 14.12
C GLY A 141 12.33 -32.34 12.87
N MET A 142 13.10 -31.66 12.00
CA MET A 142 14.10 -32.20 11.05
C MET A 142 14.82 -30.98 10.42
N HIS A 143 16.08 -30.67 10.73
CA HIS A 143 17.32 -31.30 10.25
C HIS A 143 17.64 -31.03 8.77
N ALA A 144 18.85 -30.64 8.37
CA ALA A 144 19.99 -30.09 9.12
C ALA A 144 21.05 -29.53 8.13
N HIS A 145 21.76 -28.45 8.49
CA HIS A 145 23.14 -28.18 8.05
C HIS A 145 23.85 -27.18 9.00
N THR A 146 24.07 -27.64 10.24
CA THR A 146 25.36 -27.67 10.99
C THR A 146 26.60 -27.10 10.29
N ASP A 147 27.60 -26.48 10.95
CA ASP A 147 27.88 -26.17 12.38
C ASP A 147 29.18 -25.33 12.48
N HIS A 148 29.58 -24.65 13.57
CA HIS A 148 28.92 -24.25 14.84
C HIS A 148 28.80 -22.69 14.82
N ALA A 149 29.22 -21.79 15.73
CA ALA A 149 29.71 -21.72 17.14
C ALA A 149 29.76 -20.21 17.54
N GLU A 150 29.74 -19.77 18.80
CA GLU A 150 29.22 -20.31 20.07
C GLU A 150 28.97 -19.11 21.04
N HIS A 151 28.25 -19.32 22.15
CA HIS A 151 27.67 -18.26 23.00
C HIS A 151 28.61 -17.64 24.04
N THR A 152 28.27 -16.43 24.50
CA THR A 152 28.13 -16.11 25.93
C THR A 152 27.05 -15.05 26.16
N HIS A 153 26.26 -15.20 27.23
CA HIS A 153 25.38 -14.15 27.75
C HIS A 153 26.15 -13.26 28.75
N ALA A 154 25.75 -12.00 28.86
CA ALA A 154 26.02 -11.14 30.01
C ALA A 154 24.85 -10.14 30.18
N ASP A 155 24.22 -10.14 31.35
CA ASP A 155 23.20 -9.15 31.72
C ASP A 155 23.85 -7.77 31.99
N GLY A 156 23.15 -6.67 31.71
CA GLY A 156 23.67 -5.33 31.98
C GLY A 156 22.77 -4.15 31.58
N ASP A 157 21.80 -3.83 32.44
CA ASP A 157 21.18 -2.50 32.62
C ASP A 157 20.95 -1.61 31.39
N ASP A 158 20.00 -1.97 30.52
CA ASP A 158 19.43 -1.02 29.54
C ASP A 158 18.45 -0.03 30.22
N PRO A 159 18.41 1.26 29.81
CA PRO A 159 17.61 2.28 30.47
C PRO A 159 16.10 2.13 30.19
N PRO A 160 15.22 2.58 31.11
CA PRO A 160 13.78 2.38 31.01
C PRO A 160 13.16 3.04 29.76
N LEU A 161 12.21 2.32 29.14
CA LEU A 161 11.50 2.70 27.92
C LEU A 161 10.76 4.05 28.06
N ALA A 162 11.41 5.14 27.66
CA ALA A 162 10.84 6.47 27.61
C ALA A 162 11.15 7.17 26.27
N THR A 163 10.10 7.67 25.61
CA THR A 163 10.16 8.53 24.41
C THR A 163 10.89 8.01 23.17
N ARG A 164 10.20 7.17 22.38
CA ARG A 164 10.08 7.42 20.94
C ARG A 164 8.60 7.58 20.57
N LYS A 165 8.20 8.78 20.16
CA LYS A 165 6.87 9.04 19.57
C LYS A 165 7.03 9.00 18.05
N LEU A 166 6.48 7.94 17.43
CA LEU A 166 6.66 7.47 16.05
C LEU A 166 6.25 8.41 14.87
N LEU A 167 6.07 9.71 15.13
CA LEU A 167 5.44 10.75 14.29
C LEU A 167 5.08 10.37 12.83
N GLN A 168 3.83 9.95 12.56
CA GLN A 168 3.10 10.32 11.34
C GLN A 168 1.60 9.97 11.35
N SER A 169 0.78 10.92 10.90
CA SER A 169 -0.60 10.72 10.44
C SER A 169 -0.65 10.51 8.94
N VAL A 170 -1.54 9.64 8.44
CA VAL A 170 -1.84 9.52 7.01
C VAL A 170 -3.13 10.30 6.67
N ASN A 171 -3.18 10.92 5.50
CA ASN A 171 -4.34 11.70 5.02
C ASN A 171 -4.74 11.21 3.62
N ASP A 172 -6.04 11.17 3.32
CA ASP A 172 -6.54 10.91 1.97
C ASP A 172 -6.28 12.12 1.07
N GLN A 173 -5.68 11.89 -0.09
CA GLN A 173 -5.10 12.94 -0.93
C GLN A 173 -6.11 13.50 -1.93
N ALA A 174 -5.65 14.47 -2.71
CA ALA A 174 -6.37 14.99 -3.88
C ALA A 174 -5.92 14.34 -5.21
N LEU A 175 -4.75 13.68 -5.20
CA LEU A 175 -4.15 12.98 -6.32
C LEU A 175 -3.94 11.51 -5.93
N THR A 176 -4.36 10.62 -6.82
CA THR A 176 -4.23 9.17 -6.61
C THR A 176 -3.73 8.52 -7.91
N THR A 177 -2.73 7.65 -7.80
CA THR A 177 -2.13 6.95 -8.95
C THR A 177 -2.63 5.51 -9.04
N THR A 178 -2.74 4.99 -10.27
CA THR A 178 -3.07 3.60 -10.56
C THR A 178 -1.82 2.83 -10.98
N ILE A 179 -1.42 1.87 -10.15
CA ILE A 179 -0.35 0.92 -10.40
C ILE A 179 -0.95 -0.28 -11.16
N ALA A 180 -0.31 -0.67 -12.26
CA ALA A 180 -0.65 -1.89 -12.99
C ALA A 180 0.39 -2.98 -12.68
N LEU A 181 0.02 -3.94 -11.83
CA LEU A 181 0.87 -5.02 -11.38
C LEU A 181 0.89 -6.17 -12.38
N GLU A 182 2.10 -6.61 -12.71
CA GLU A 182 2.39 -7.84 -13.45
C GLU A 182 3.12 -8.82 -12.53
N THR A 183 3.00 -10.12 -12.80
CA THR A 183 3.84 -11.14 -12.14
C THR A 183 4.45 -12.10 -13.15
N ASP A 184 5.31 -12.99 -12.66
CA ASP A 184 5.68 -14.25 -13.31
C ASP A 184 4.93 -15.43 -12.67
N ALA A 185 5.23 -16.67 -13.11
CA ALA A 185 4.71 -17.88 -12.49
C ALA A 185 5.44 -18.22 -11.17
N GLU A 186 6.71 -17.83 -11.05
CA GLU A 186 7.53 -17.95 -9.85
C GLU A 186 6.87 -17.23 -8.67
N PHE A 187 6.38 -16.00 -8.85
CA PHE A 187 5.65 -15.24 -7.83
C PHE A 187 4.41 -15.99 -7.33
N LEU A 188 3.58 -16.54 -8.22
CA LEU A 188 2.42 -17.34 -7.80
C LEU A 188 2.83 -18.65 -7.10
N SER A 189 4.01 -19.18 -7.42
CA SER A 189 4.56 -20.39 -6.79
C SER A 189 5.00 -20.16 -5.34
N LEU A 190 5.37 -18.94 -4.95
CA LEU A 190 5.62 -18.55 -3.55
C LEU A 190 4.40 -18.84 -2.66
N PHE A 191 3.19 -18.68 -3.21
CA PHE A 191 1.91 -18.91 -2.53
C PHE A 191 1.32 -20.30 -2.83
N GLY A 192 2.14 -21.25 -3.27
CA GLY A 192 1.73 -22.63 -3.58
C GLY A 192 0.68 -22.74 -4.70
N GLY A 193 0.60 -21.76 -5.60
CA GLY A 193 -0.44 -21.68 -6.64
C GLY A 193 -1.72 -20.95 -6.20
N SER A 194 -1.81 -20.47 -4.96
CA SER A 194 -3.01 -19.82 -4.42
C SER A 194 -3.16 -18.39 -4.96
N THR A 195 -3.98 -18.24 -6.00
CA THR A 195 -4.26 -16.92 -6.62
C THR A 195 -4.94 -15.95 -5.66
N ALA A 196 -5.72 -16.43 -4.70
CA ALA A 196 -6.31 -15.59 -3.65
C ALA A 196 -5.23 -14.97 -2.75
N VAL A 197 -4.35 -15.81 -2.19
CA VAL A 197 -3.28 -15.34 -1.28
C VAL A 197 -2.28 -14.45 -2.02
N ALA A 198 -1.93 -14.77 -3.26
CA ALA A 198 -1.10 -13.92 -4.11
C ALA A 198 -1.75 -12.55 -4.43
N THR A 199 -3.08 -12.50 -4.56
CA THR A 199 -3.84 -11.26 -4.77
C THR A 199 -3.86 -10.41 -3.50
N ASP A 200 -4.17 -10.99 -2.34
CA ASP A 200 -4.14 -10.27 -1.06
C ASP A 200 -2.72 -9.74 -0.76
N TYR A 201 -1.68 -10.55 -0.99
CA TYR A 201 -0.27 -10.15 -0.79
C TYR A 201 0.14 -8.96 -1.68
N ALA A 202 -0.24 -8.98 -2.96
CA ALA A 202 -0.01 -7.86 -3.88
C ALA A 202 -0.77 -6.59 -3.42
N GLY A 203 -1.97 -6.76 -2.87
CA GLY A 203 -2.73 -5.70 -2.20
C GLY A 203 -1.96 -5.12 -1.02
N ASP A 204 -1.51 -5.96 -0.09
CA ASP A 204 -0.83 -5.51 1.12
C ASP A 204 0.47 -4.75 0.80
N LEU A 205 1.28 -5.22 -0.16
CA LEU A 205 2.49 -4.52 -0.61
C LEU A 205 2.21 -3.06 -1.04
N ILE A 206 1.13 -2.84 -1.81
CA ILE A 206 0.74 -1.50 -2.24
C ILE A 206 0.07 -0.71 -1.10
N GLY A 207 -0.66 -1.36 -0.19
CA GLY A 207 -1.18 -0.71 1.02
C GLY A 207 -0.08 -0.21 1.97
N TYR A 208 1.04 -0.93 2.09
CA TYR A 208 2.21 -0.45 2.83
C TYR A 208 2.99 0.63 2.07
N ALA A 209 3.07 0.55 0.73
CA ALA A 209 3.64 1.62 -0.10
C ALA A 209 2.86 2.93 0.04
N ASP A 210 1.54 2.85 -0.06
CA ASP A 210 0.60 3.97 0.08
C ASP A 210 0.75 4.72 1.40
N VAL A 211 0.93 4.01 2.53
CA VAL A 211 1.18 4.61 3.86
C VAL A 211 2.44 5.49 3.90
N VAL A 212 3.40 5.30 2.99
CA VAL A 212 4.54 6.22 2.80
C VAL A 212 4.23 7.30 1.77
N ASN A 213 3.59 6.91 0.67
CA ASN A 213 3.41 7.75 -0.51
C ASN A 213 2.38 8.88 -0.28
N SER A 214 1.22 8.57 0.29
CA SER A 214 0.22 9.57 0.69
C SER A 214 0.77 10.56 1.73
N ARG A 215 1.60 10.04 2.64
CA ARG A 215 2.18 10.72 3.81
C ARG A 215 3.31 11.70 3.49
N GLU A 216 4.18 11.37 2.53
CA GLU A 216 5.37 12.18 2.20
C GLU A 216 5.34 12.77 0.78
N ILE A 217 4.58 12.13 -0.13
CA ILE A 217 4.51 12.43 -1.56
C ILE A 217 3.15 13.05 -1.95
N ASN A 218 2.26 13.30 -0.99
CA ASN A 218 0.91 13.85 -1.19
C ASN A 218 0.08 13.11 -2.28
N THR A 219 0.32 11.80 -2.43
CA THR A 219 -0.28 10.98 -3.50
C THR A 219 -0.66 9.60 -2.97
N ASP A 220 -1.94 9.22 -3.01
CA ASP A 220 -2.35 7.84 -2.68
C ASP A 220 -2.01 6.87 -3.83
N MET A 221 -1.79 5.59 -3.51
CA MET A 221 -1.50 4.51 -4.47
C MET A 221 -2.61 3.46 -4.49
N LEU A 222 -3.17 3.17 -5.68
CA LEU A 222 -4.15 2.11 -5.91
C LEU A 222 -3.66 1.11 -6.94
N ILE A 223 -4.06 -0.16 -6.82
CA ILE A 223 -3.94 -1.17 -7.86
C ILE A 223 -5.11 -0.99 -8.85
N GLY A 224 -4.81 -0.68 -10.11
CA GLY A 224 -5.79 -0.66 -11.21
C GLY A 224 -5.83 -1.98 -12.00
N TYR A 225 -4.76 -2.77 -11.93
CA TYR A 225 -4.62 -4.03 -12.65
C TYR A 225 -3.69 -4.96 -11.87
N LEU A 226 -4.02 -6.25 -11.81
CA LEU A 226 -3.10 -7.32 -11.40
C LEU A 226 -3.24 -8.48 -12.38
N ARG A 227 -2.13 -9.02 -12.90
CA ARG A 227 -2.11 -10.31 -13.61
C ARG A 227 -1.35 -11.36 -12.80
N LEU A 228 -1.93 -12.56 -12.69
CA LEU A 228 -1.32 -13.73 -12.08
C LEU A 228 -1.21 -14.85 -13.13
N TRP A 229 0.00 -15.40 -13.32
CA TRP A 229 0.25 -16.49 -14.26
C TRP A 229 0.04 -17.85 -13.60
N THR A 230 -1.00 -18.57 -14.03
CA THR A 230 -1.39 -19.87 -13.43
C THR A 230 -0.83 -21.08 -14.18
N GLY A 231 0.05 -20.85 -15.15
CA GLY A 231 0.87 -21.88 -15.79
C GLY A 231 2.21 -22.09 -15.07
N ALA A 232 3.02 -23.04 -15.55
CA ALA A 232 4.44 -23.09 -15.21
C ALA A 232 5.21 -22.01 -15.97
N ALA A 233 6.29 -21.47 -15.40
CA ALA A 233 7.10 -20.36 -15.95
C ALA A 233 7.41 -20.46 -17.46
N SER A 234 7.74 -21.66 -17.95
CA SER A 234 7.91 -21.95 -19.39
C SER A 234 6.67 -21.71 -20.30
N LYS A 235 5.61 -21.06 -19.80
CA LYS A 235 4.34 -20.74 -20.47
C LYS A 235 3.92 -19.28 -20.28
N ASP A 236 4.65 -18.50 -19.48
CA ASP A 236 4.56 -17.03 -19.46
C ASP A 236 5.45 -16.43 -20.58
N PRO A 237 5.47 -15.10 -20.77
CA PRO A 237 6.23 -14.46 -21.83
C PRO A 237 7.58 -13.91 -21.36
N TRP A 238 8.08 -14.32 -20.17
CA TRP A 238 9.26 -13.75 -19.52
C TRP A 238 10.49 -14.64 -19.75
N PRO A 239 11.48 -14.20 -20.55
CA PRO A 239 12.70 -14.98 -20.76
C PRO A 239 13.52 -15.02 -19.46
N SER A 240 13.80 -16.24 -18.97
CA SER A 240 14.60 -16.44 -17.75
C SER A 240 15.96 -15.74 -17.84
N THR A 241 16.31 -14.96 -16.82
CA THR A 241 17.52 -14.13 -16.81
C THR A 241 17.97 -13.78 -15.38
N SER A 242 19.28 -13.69 -15.16
CA SER A 242 19.89 -13.22 -13.91
C SER A 242 20.29 -11.74 -13.98
N SER A 243 19.61 -10.95 -14.82
CA SER A 243 19.88 -9.54 -15.08
C SER A 243 18.58 -8.76 -15.00
N THR A 244 18.37 -7.99 -13.91
CA THR A 244 17.13 -7.20 -13.75
C THR A 244 16.96 -6.18 -14.88
N LEU A 245 18.04 -5.58 -15.41
CA LEU A 245 17.95 -4.69 -16.58
C LEU A 245 17.35 -5.40 -17.80
N THR A 246 17.79 -6.63 -18.07
CA THR A 246 17.26 -7.45 -19.17
C THR A 246 15.81 -7.86 -18.90
N ALA A 247 15.45 -8.14 -17.64
CA ALA A 247 14.09 -8.46 -17.24
C ALA A 247 13.13 -7.26 -17.40
N LEU A 248 13.53 -6.06 -16.95
CA LEU A 248 12.79 -4.81 -17.17
C LEU A 248 12.63 -4.49 -18.66
N GLN A 249 13.68 -4.67 -19.47
CA GLN A 249 13.61 -4.45 -20.92
C GLN A 249 12.63 -5.43 -21.61
N ASN A 250 12.65 -6.70 -21.22
CA ASN A 250 11.68 -7.70 -21.71
C ASN A 250 10.24 -7.35 -21.30
N PHE A 251 10.04 -6.95 -20.04
CA PHE A 251 8.75 -6.49 -19.50
C PHE A 251 8.21 -5.26 -20.24
N GLN A 252 9.02 -4.19 -20.35
CA GLN A 252 8.71 -2.98 -21.11
C GLN A 252 8.35 -3.31 -22.57
N ALA A 253 9.18 -4.09 -23.26
CA ALA A 253 8.95 -4.42 -24.67
C ALA A 253 7.65 -5.20 -24.87
N HIS A 254 7.38 -6.19 -24.02
CA HIS A 254 6.13 -6.95 -24.05
C HIS A 254 4.92 -6.06 -23.80
N TRP A 255 4.96 -5.19 -22.78
CA TRP A 255 3.82 -4.35 -22.41
C TRP A 255 3.57 -3.20 -23.39
N ASN A 256 4.61 -2.57 -23.92
CA ASN A 256 4.49 -1.57 -24.99
C ASN A 256 3.91 -2.19 -26.28
N ALA A 257 4.17 -3.47 -26.56
CA ALA A 257 3.58 -4.16 -27.71
C ALA A 257 2.14 -4.65 -27.46
N ASN A 258 1.84 -5.25 -26.30
CA ASN A 258 0.62 -6.03 -26.07
C ASN A 258 -0.35 -5.43 -25.04
N MET A 259 0.12 -4.58 -24.12
CA MET A 259 -0.63 -4.10 -22.94
C MET A 259 -0.93 -2.60 -23.01
N GLN A 260 -1.10 -2.06 -24.23
CA GLN A 260 -1.44 -0.65 -24.48
C GLN A 260 -2.86 -0.27 -24.01
N GLY A 261 -3.73 -1.25 -23.77
CA GLY A 261 -5.12 -1.04 -23.31
C GLY A 261 -5.28 -0.91 -21.80
N VAL A 262 -4.26 -1.20 -21.00
CA VAL A 262 -4.31 -1.06 -19.53
C VAL A 262 -3.90 0.37 -19.15
N GLU A 263 -4.88 1.20 -18.81
CA GLU A 263 -4.67 2.57 -18.31
C GLU A 263 -4.02 2.55 -16.92
N ARG A 264 -3.00 3.40 -16.72
CA ARG A 264 -2.09 3.31 -15.56
C ARG A 264 -1.21 4.55 -15.42
N SER A 265 -0.87 4.89 -14.18
CA SER A 265 0.23 5.80 -13.88
C SER A 265 1.60 5.13 -14.07
N VAL A 266 1.72 3.84 -13.73
CA VAL A 266 2.95 3.03 -13.93
C VAL A 266 2.60 1.54 -14.01
N ALA A 267 3.39 0.75 -14.75
CA ALA A 267 3.36 -0.71 -14.70
C ALA A 267 4.54 -1.24 -13.87
N HIS A 268 4.30 -2.20 -12.97
CA HIS A 268 5.33 -2.72 -12.08
C HIS A 268 5.30 -4.24 -12.02
N MET A 269 6.46 -4.89 -12.20
CA MET A 269 6.59 -6.34 -12.09
C MET A 269 6.88 -6.75 -10.63
N LEU A 270 6.09 -7.69 -10.12
CA LEU A 270 6.35 -8.44 -8.89
C LEU A 270 6.80 -9.86 -9.29
N SER A 271 8.10 -10.11 -9.26
CA SER A 271 8.73 -11.31 -9.81
C SER A 271 9.33 -12.20 -8.72
N GLY A 272 8.99 -13.49 -8.74
CA GLY A 272 9.65 -14.51 -7.92
C GLY A 272 10.99 -14.96 -8.50
N MET A 273 11.26 -14.70 -9.80
CA MET A 273 12.54 -15.00 -10.41
C MET A 273 13.66 -14.13 -9.82
N TYR A 274 14.74 -14.75 -9.33
CA TYR A 274 15.90 -14.03 -8.82
C TYR A 274 16.74 -13.41 -9.96
N THR A 275 16.55 -12.11 -10.19
CA THR A 275 17.29 -11.34 -11.21
C THR A 275 18.49 -10.56 -10.68
N GLY A 276 18.75 -10.61 -9.36
CA GLY A 276 19.85 -9.91 -8.69
C GLY A 276 19.49 -8.56 -8.04
N GLY A 277 18.23 -8.11 -8.13
CA GLY A 277 17.76 -6.88 -7.49
C GLY A 277 16.48 -6.33 -8.11
N GLY A 278 16.11 -5.11 -7.74
CA GLY A 278 15.11 -4.31 -8.47
C GLY A 278 15.77 -3.41 -9.53
N ILE A 279 14.95 -2.85 -10.43
CA ILE A 279 15.30 -1.70 -11.30
C ILE A 279 14.03 -1.05 -11.90
N ALA A 280 14.01 0.28 -11.99
CA ALA A 280 12.95 1.05 -12.64
C ALA A 280 13.48 2.29 -13.35
N TYR A 281 12.69 2.83 -14.29
CA TYR A 281 13.04 4.08 -14.98
C TYR A 281 12.73 5.30 -14.10
N ILE A 282 13.69 6.23 -14.01
CA ILE A 282 13.58 7.39 -13.13
C ILE A 282 12.70 8.49 -13.75
N GLY A 283 11.62 8.87 -13.06
CA GLY A 283 10.80 10.03 -13.41
C GLY A 283 9.86 9.87 -14.60
N THR A 284 9.37 8.65 -14.79
CA THR A 284 8.53 8.23 -15.93
C THR A 284 7.06 7.99 -15.57
N LEU A 285 6.66 8.32 -14.34
CA LEU A 285 5.26 8.29 -13.89
C LEU A 285 4.36 9.02 -14.90
N CYS A 286 3.29 8.37 -15.37
CA CYS A 286 2.38 8.83 -16.42
C CYS A 286 2.89 8.88 -17.87
N ASP A 287 4.12 8.46 -18.21
CA ASP A 287 4.60 8.44 -19.61
C ASP A 287 3.69 7.64 -20.56
N TRP A 288 2.96 6.63 -20.06
CA TRP A 288 1.94 5.92 -20.86
C TRP A 288 0.86 6.87 -21.44
N HIS A 289 0.46 7.93 -20.72
CA HIS A 289 -0.51 8.92 -21.22
C HIS A 289 0.08 9.80 -22.34
N GLY A 290 1.41 9.94 -22.40
CA GLY A 290 2.11 10.62 -23.50
C GLY A 290 2.41 9.70 -24.69
N ASN A 291 2.78 8.45 -24.44
CA ASN A 291 3.06 7.45 -25.47
C ASN A 291 2.74 6.03 -24.99
N ARG A 292 1.58 5.50 -25.37
CA ARG A 292 1.13 4.15 -24.97
C ARG A 292 1.97 3.01 -25.56
N ALA A 293 2.51 3.21 -26.76
CA ALA A 293 3.24 2.20 -27.54
C ALA A 293 4.78 2.24 -27.34
N GLY A 294 5.27 3.22 -26.59
CA GLY A 294 6.69 3.42 -26.29
C GLY A 294 6.84 4.16 -24.97
N SER A 295 6.10 3.70 -23.96
CA SER A 295 6.16 4.23 -22.59
C SER A 295 7.46 3.81 -21.90
N ASN A 296 7.90 4.62 -20.93
CA ASN A 296 8.95 4.26 -19.98
C ASN A 296 8.41 4.11 -18.55
N SER A 297 7.09 4.12 -18.34
CA SER A 297 6.45 3.93 -17.02
C SER A 297 6.52 2.47 -16.56
N TYR A 298 7.73 1.98 -16.30
CA TYR A 298 8.00 0.59 -15.91
C TYR A 298 9.01 0.48 -14.77
N GLY A 299 8.70 -0.38 -13.81
CA GLY A 299 9.61 -0.88 -12.79
C GLY A 299 9.55 -2.40 -12.63
N TYR A 300 10.58 -2.98 -12.03
CA TYR A 300 10.72 -4.42 -11.85
C TYR A 300 11.33 -4.75 -10.50
N SER A 301 10.62 -5.52 -9.67
CA SER A 301 11.11 -6.07 -8.41
C SER A 301 11.27 -7.58 -8.53
N GLY A 302 12.52 -8.06 -8.62
CA GLY A 302 12.84 -9.49 -8.75
C GLY A 302 13.24 -10.15 -7.43
N GLY A 303 13.22 -11.49 -7.41
CA GLY A 303 13.60 -12.29 -6.25
C GLY A 303 12.71 -12.10 -5.03
N LEU A 304 11.43 -11.80 -5.25
CA LEU A 304 10.44 -11.72 -4.17
C LEU A 304 10.33 -13.07 -3.45
N THR A 305 10.15 -13.01 -2.13
CA THR A 305 10.08 -14.17 -1.23
C THR A 305 8.65 -14.50 -0.81
N GLY A 306 7.70 -13.58 -1.00
CA GLY A 306 6.28 -13.80 -0.72
C GLY A 306 5.94 -13.75 0.77
N GLY A 307 6.84 -13.21 1.60
CA GLY A 307 6.65 -13.14 3.05
C GLY A 307 7.20 -11.86 3.68
N PHE A 308 6.31 -11.06 4.26
CA PHE A 308 6.66 -10.13 5.34
C PHE A 308 5.90 -10.62 6.59
N ASN A 309 6.52 -11.51 7.37
CA ASN A 309 5.88 -12.10 8.54
C ASN A 309 5.84 -11.07 9.69
N TRP A 310 4.74 -10.33 9.78
CA TRP A 310 4.48 -9.40 10.87
C TRP A 310 3.64 -10.07 11.95
N ASN A 311 4.27 -10.54 13.05
CA ASN A 311 3.57 -11.11 14.21
C ASN A 311 3.04 -10.04 15.20
N GLU A 312 2.96 -8.77 14.78
CA GLU A 312 2.65 -7.58 15.58
C GLU A 312 3.71 -7.16 16.62
N VAL A 313 4.70 -7.99 16.91
CA VAL A 313 5.78 -7.71 17.89
C VAL A 313 7.01 -7.09 17.23
N GLN A 314 7.12 -5.76 17.28
CA GLN A 314 8.26 -4.99 16.75
C GLN A 314 9.62 -5.38 17.38
N THR A 315 9.62 -5.90 18.60
CA THR A 315 10.79 -6.36 19.37
C THR A 315 11.29 -7.76 18.97
N SER A 316 10.39 -8.67 18.56
CA SER A 316 10.73 -10.02 18.11
C SER A 316 10.75 -10.17 16.59
N ASN A 317 10.32 -9.16 15.83
CA ASN A 317 10.48 -9.04 14.39
C ASN A 317 11.69 -8.13 14.07
N PRO A 318 12.94 -8.63 14.07
CA PRO A 318 14.14 -7.85 13.75
C PRO A 318 14.26 -7.48 12.25
N ALA A 319 13.14 -7.50 11.52
CA ALA A 319 13.01 -7.18 10.12
C ALA A 319 11.62 -6.57 9.83
N SER A 320 11.31 -5.42 10.45
CA SER A 320 10.14 -4.61 10.08
C SER A 320 10.21 -4.12 8.62
N VAL A 321 11.42 -3.92 8.09
CA VAL A 321 11.67 -3.86 6.64
C VAL A 321 12.33 -5.18 6.20
N VAL A 322 11.77 -5.80 5.17
CA VAL A 322 12.29 -6.97 4.45
C VAL A 322 12.56 -6.62 2.98
N TRP A 323 13.19 -7.54 2.24
CA TRP A 323 13.48 -7.37 0.81
C TRP A 323 12.25 -6.93 0.02
N ASP A 324 11.19 -7.74 0.02
CA ASP A 324 9.99 -7.55 -0.81
C ASP A 324 9.36 -6.15 -0.67
N ILE A 325 9.20 -5.66 0.57
CA ILE A 325 8.64 -4.33 0.80
C ILE A 325 9.64 -3.19 0.55
N SER A 326 10.94 -3.40 0.83
CA SER A 326 11.99 -2.44 0.50
C SER A 326 12.07 -2.22 -1.01
N VAL A 327 12.22 -3.30 -1.79
CA VAL A 327 12.45 -3.21 -3.24
C VAL A 327 11.24 -2.64 -3.96
N VAL A 328 10.01 -3.06 -3.64
CA VAL A 328 8.81 -2.57 -4.33
C VAL A 328 8.64 -1.06 -4.15
N ILE A 329 8.84 -0.53 -2.94
CA ILE A 329 8.70 0.91 -2.69
C ILE A 329 9.91 1.69 -3.26
N HIS A 330 11.12 1.10 -3.27
CA HIS A 330 12.31 1.71 -3.88
C HIS A 330 12.13 1.92 -5.40
N GLU A 331 11.70 0.88 -6.13
CA GLU A 331 11.51 0.95 -7.57
C GLU A 331 10.32 1.84 -7.98
N LEU A 332 9.25 1.86 -7.18
CA LEU A 332 8.19 2.85 -7.33
C LEU A 332 8.73 4.27 -7.07
N GLY A 333 9.61 4.45 -6.07
CA GLY A 333 10.27 5.73 -5.79
C GLY A 333 11.11 6.27 -6.96
N HIS A 334 11.77 5.39 -7.72
CA HIS A 334 12.40 5.76 -8.99
C HIS A 334 11.38 6.29 -10.01
N SER A 335 10.28 5.58 -10.21
CA SER A 335 9.21 6.01 -11.14
C SER A 335 8.69 7.43 -10.79
N TYR A 336 8.64 7.76 -9.50
CA TYR A 336 8.32 9.08 -8.94
C TYR A 336 9.47 10.13 -9.00
N ASN A 337 10.52 9.89 -9.80
CA ASN A 337 11.67 10.78 -10.03
C ASN A 337 12.69 10.89 -8.88
N SER A 338 12.77 9.93 -7.96
CA SER A 338 13.95 9.84 -7.08
C SER A 338 15.08 9.05 -7.74
N PRO A 339 16.33 9.54 -7.84
CA PRO A 339 17.50 8.65 -7.90
C PRO A 339 17.76 8.03 -6.51
N HIS A 340 18.86 7.30 -6.31
CA HIS A 340 19.21 6.83 -4.96
C HIS A 340 19.60 8.00 -4.06
N SER A 341 19.48 7.87 -2.75
CA SER A 341 19.89 8.89 -1.76
C SER A 341 21.36 9.32 -1.89
N HIS A 342 22.23 8.38 -2.28
CA HIS A 342 23.66 8.63 -2.52
C HIS A 342 23.96 9.33 -3.86
N ASP A 343 22.97 9.52 -4.73
CA ASP A 343 23.05 10.32 -5.98
C ASP A 343 22.62 11.79 -5.80
N TYR A 344 22.18 12.22 -4.61
CA TYR A 344 21.54 13.55 -4.42
C TYR A 344 22.46 14.77 -4.52
N CYS A 345 23.69 14.63 -5.01
CA CYS A 345 24.61 15.76 -5.20
C CYS A 345 24.01 16.83 -6.11
N ASN A 346 24.02 18.08 -5.65
CA ASN A 346 23.43 19.27 -6.29
C ASN A 346 21.90 19.27 -6.41
N VAL A 347 21.20 18.23 -5.93
CA VAL A 347 19.73 18.22 -5.84
C VAL A 347 19.29 19.11 -4.69
N GLY A 348 18.27 19.96 -4.91
CA GLY A 348 17.79 20.91 -3.90
C GLY A 348 18.78 22.05 -3.59
N GLY A 349 19.82 22.26 -4.40
CA GLY A 349 20.84 23.30 -4.17
C GLY A 349 21.90 22.96 -3.13
N ILE A 350 21.93 21.72 -2.63
CA ILE A 350 22.94 21.20 -1.71
C ILE A 350 23.89 20.28 -2.50
N ALA A 351 25.20 20.51 -2.42
CA ALA A 351 26.20 19.82 -3.25
C ALA A 351 26.38 18.35 -2.85
N GLU A 352 26.09 18.02 -1.60
CA GLU A 352 26.26 16.73 -0.95
C GLU A 352 25.08 15.77 -1.22
N PRO A 353 25.32 14.45 -1.29
CA PRO A 353 24.26 13.44 -1.32
C PRO A 353 23.51 13.39 0.04
N VAL A 354 22.39 12.66 0.09
CA VAL A 354 21.65 12.48 1.35
C VAL A 354 22.37 11.52 2.30
N ASP A 355 22.98 10.46 1.77
CA ASP A 355 23.86 9.56 2.52
C ASP A 355 25.05 9.04 1.69
N ASN A 356 25.93 8.30 2.37
CA ASN A 356 27.18 7.75 1.85
C ASN A 356 27.18 6.21 1.88
N CYS A 357 26.00 5.58 1.78
CA CYS A 357 25.91 4.13 1.97
C CYS A 357 26.42 3.33 0.76
N ALA A 358 26.43 3.92 -0.45
CA ALA A 358 27.08 3.38 -1.63
C ALA A 358 27.78 4.50 -2.44
N SER A 359 28.61 4.15 -3.41
CA SER A 359 29.47 5.08 -4.15
C SER A 359 28.87 5.50 -5.50
N THR A 360 28.49 6.77 -5.64
CA THR A 360 28.20 7.37 -6.97
C THR A 360 28.73 8.80 -7.12
N CYS A 361 28.04 9.81 -6.56
CA CYS A 361 28.31 11.21 -6.87
C CYS A 361 29.37 11.88 -5.97
N ASN A 362 29.83 11.19 -4.93
CA ASN A 362 30.98 11.56 -4.10
C ASN A 362 31.96 10.39 -3.93
N THR A 363 33.07 10.63 -3.21
CA THR A 363 34.14 9.65 -2.97
C THR A 363 34.06 8.95 -1.61
N ALA A 364 33.06 9.29 -0.78
CA ALA A 364 32.87 8.69 0.54
C ALA A 364 31.71 7.69 0.48
N SER A 365 32.01 6.39 0.64
CA SER A 365 31.04 5.32 0.47
C SER A 365 31.20 4.22 1.53
N GLY A 366 30.18 3.39 1.71
CA GLY A 366 30.18 2.30 2.69
C GLY A 366 30.02 2.75 4.14
N VAL A 367 29.46 3.94 4.37
CA VAL A 367 29.31 4.54 5.71
C VAL A 367 27.87 4.97 5.95
N LEU A 368 27.28 4.49 7.06
CA LEU A 368 25.95 4.90 7.51
C LEU A 368 25.92 6.41 7.80
N PRO A 369 24.87 7.15 7.39
CA PRO A 369 24.81 8.58 7.63
C PRO A 369 24.65 8.90 9.13
N PRO A 370 25.28 9.97 9.63
CA PRO A 370 25.15 10.36 11.03
C PRO A 370 23.71 10.79 11.35
N CYS A 371 23.25 10.47 12.55
CA CYS A 371 21.93 10.80 13.06
C CYS A 371 22.00 11.90 14.13
N SER A 372 21.12 12.89 14.01
CA SER A 372 20.92 13.95 15.03
C SER A 372 20.09 13.48 16.24
N GLY A 373 19.43 12.33 16.12
CA GLY A 373 18.63 11.71 17.17
C GLY A 373 17.86 10.49 16.65
N PRO A 374 16.90 9.97 17.42
CA PRO A 374 15.94 8.96 16.98
C PRO A 374 15.27 9.31 15.65
N THR A 375 15.30 8.38 14.69
CA THR A 375 14.36 8.40 13.56
C THR A 375 12.99 7.92 14.07
N PRO A 376 11.88 8.59 13.71
CA PRO A 376 10.54 8.25 14.20
C PRO A 376 9.83 7.22 13.34
N HIS A 377 10.32 6.91 12.14
CA HIS A 377 9.65 6.03 11.18
C HIS A 377 9.89 4.54 11.48
N PHE A 378 9.02 3.70 10.91
CA PHE A 378 9.08 2.24 11.00
C PHE A 378 10.48 1.69 10.64
N ASN A 379 10.91 0.65 11.36
CA ASN A 379 12.25 0.03 11.32
C ASN A 379 13.43 0.90 11.82
N GLY A 380 13.27 2.22 11.97
CA GLY A 380 14.15 3.05 12.81
C GLY A 380 15.62 3.21 12.38
N GLY A 381 16.00 2.79 11.17
CA GLY A 381 17.37 2.88 10.67
C GLY A 381 17.83 4.28 10.20
N PRO A 382 19.14 4.49 9.94
CA PRO A 382 19.72 5.74 9.45
C PRO A 382 19.49 6.02 7.95
N GLY A 383 19.32 5.01 7.09
CA GLY A 383 19.03 5.19 5.67
C GLY A 383 17.55 5.41 5.35
N THR A 384 17.24 6.06 4.23
CA THR A 384 15.87 6.17 3.68
C THR A 384 15.50 4.96 2.81
N ILE A 385 14.25 4.84 2.33
CA ILE A 385 13.84 3.81 1.36
C ILE A 385 14.77 3.81 0.13
N MET A 386 15.05 5.00 -0.43
CA MET A 386 15.93 5.19 -1.60
C MET A 386 17.42 4.95 -1.33
N SER A 387 17.78 4.31 -0.22
CA SER A 387 19.15 4.10 0.23
C SER A 387 19.57 2.63 0.21
N TYR A 388 20.87 2.43 -0.03
CA TYR A 388 21.55 1.14 0.06
C TYR A 388 22.17 0.89 1.45
N CYS A 389 21.84 1.66 2.49
CA CYS A 389 22.34 1.41 3.85
C CYS A 389 22.01 -0.01 4.37
N HIS A 390 20.94 -0.65 3.88
CA HIS A 390 20.62 -2.05 4.18
C HIS A 390 21.75 -3.02 3.76
N GLN A 391 22.52 -2.70 2.73
CA GLN A 391 23.66 -3.48 2.24
C GLN A 391 24.88 -3.41 3.18
N LEU A 392 24.89 -2.47 4.13
CA LEU A 392 25.92 -2.33 5.16
C LEU A 392 25.66 -3.18 6.41
N GLY A 393 24.93 -4.30 6.26
CA GLY A 393 24.86 -5.39 7.23
C GLY A 393 23.46 -5.92 7.57
N SER A 394 22.42 -5.07 7.53
CA SER A 394 21.04 -5.48 7.85
C SER A 394 20.02 -4.43 7.37
N TYR A 395 18.78 -4.85 7.10
CA TYR A 395 17.65 -3.94 6.87
C TYR A 395 17.41 -2.97 8.04
N ASN A 396 17.85 -3.28 9.27
CA ASN A 396 17.86 -2.36 10.42
C ASN A 396 18.64 -1.04 10.14
N ASN A 397 19.47 -1.00 9.11
CA ASN A 397 20.13 0.20 8.64
C ASN A 397 19.20 1.15 7.83
N GLN A 398 17.94 0.79 7.59
CA GLN A 398 16.98 1.50 6.74
C GLN A 398 15.70 1.83 7.53
N ALA A 399 15.10 2.99 7.26
CA ALA A 399 13.79 3.39 7.78
C ALA A 399 12.79 3.55 6.63
N LEU A 400 11.52 3.22 6.89
CA LEU A 400 10.44 3.26 5.90
C LEU A 400 9.96 4.71 5.66
N THR A 401 10.80 5.54 5.02
CA THR A 401 10.58 6.96 4.74
C THR A 401 11.28 7.44 3.46
N PHE A 402 10.74 8.51 2.85
CA PHE A 402 11.39 9.31 1.79
C PHE A 402 12.03 10.60 2.36
N GLY A 403 12.36 10.60 3.65
CA GLY A 403 13.18 11.62 4.30
C GLY A 403 12.43 12.73 5.05
N VAL A 404 11.09 12.77 5.02
CA VAL A 404 10.32 13.81 5.74
C VAL A 404 10.39 13.58 7.25
N ASN A 405 11.00 14.53 7.97
CA ASN A 405 11.33 14.45 9.41
C ASN A 405 12.36 13.36 9.79
N HIS A 406 13.08 12.82 8.80
CA HIS A 406 14.13 11.82 9.04
C HIS A 406 15.36 12.47 9.69
N ALA A 407 15.84 11.88 10.79
CA ALA A 407 16.83 12.52 11.67
C ALA A 407 18.30 12.35 11.22
N CYS A 408 18.56 11.64 10.11
CA CYS A 408 19.90 11.25 9.67
C CYS A 408 20.20 11.69 8.22
N GLY A 409 21.47 11.91 7.92
CA GLY A 409 21.92 12.32 6.59
C GLY A 409 21.77 13.81 6.28
N VAL A 410 22.17 14.21 5.07
CA VAL A 410 22.23 15.63 4.68
C VAL A 410 20.93 16.04 3.98
N ALA A 411 20.06 16.74 4.71
CA ALA A 411 18.76 17.22 4.22
C ALA A 411 17.96 16.13 3.47
N PRO A 412 17.56 15.04 4.15
CA PRO A 412 16.91 13.88 3.53
C PRO A 412 15.55 14.19 2.89
N SER A 413 14.83 15.20 3.39
CA SER A 413 13.52 15.62 2.86
C SER A 413 13.54 16.02 1.37
N ARG A 414 14.72 16.37 0.83
CA ARG A 414 14.97 16.59 -0.60
C ARG A 414 14.45 15.45 -1.49
N ILE A 415 14.43 14.21 -0.97
CA ILE A 415 13.91 13.04 -1.70
C ILE A 415 12.40 13.21 -1.94
N ALA A 416 11.60 13.26 -0.87
CA ALA A 416 10.16 13.50 -0.94
C ALA A 416 9.79 14.83 -1.63
N GLU A 417 10.57 15.90 -1.45
CA GLU A 417 10.37 17.19 -2.13
C GLU A 417 10.50 17.08 -3.65
N ARG A 418 11.54 16.39 -4.14
CA ARG A 418 11.75 16.14 -5.58
C ARG A 418 10.62 15.28 -6.17
N MET A 419 10.16 14.28 -5.42
CA MET A 419 9.06 13.41 -5.82
C MET A 419 7.71 14.14 -5.87
N ARG A 420 7.40 15.01 -4.89
CA ARG A 420 6.21 15.88 -4.92
C ARG A 420 6.22 16.84 -6.11
N ALA A 421 7.33 17.54 -6.33
CA ALA A 421 7.46 18.44 -7.48
C ALA A 421 7.30 17.71 -8.82
N HIS A 422 7.71 16.43 -8.90
CA HIS A 422 7.43 15.60 -10.07
C HIS A 422 5.94 15.25 -10.20
N VAL A 423 5.27 14.80 -9.14
CA VAL A 423 3.82 14.54 -9.16
C VAL A 423 3.04 15.77 -9.62
N GLU A 424 3.33 16.95 -9.05
CA GLU A 424 2.68 18.21 -9.43
C GLU A 424 2.88 18.53 -10.93
N GLN A 425 4.09 18.33 -11.45
CA GLN A 425 4.40 18.48 -12.88
C GLN A 425 3.63 17.46 -13.74
N ARG A 426 3.59 16.18 -13.34
CA ARG A 426 2.91 15.12 -14.10
C ARG A 426 1.39 15.25 -14.04
N ALA A 427 0.81 15.73 -12.94
CA ALA A 427 -0.61 16.00 -12.82
C ALA A 427 -1.05 17.19 -13.69
N ALA A 428 -0.20 18.23 -13.80
CA ALA A 428 -0.45 19.34 -14.73
C ALA A 428 -0.32 18.93 -16.21
N ALA A 429 0.61 18.03 -16.54
CA ALA A 429 0.84 17.57 -17.91
C ALA A 429 -0.14 16.48 -18.37
N TYR A 430 -0.54 15.57 -17.47
CA TYR A 430 -1.38 14.42 -17.74
C TYR A 430 -2.49 14.25 -16.69
N PRO A 431 -3.47 15.17 -16.58
CA PRO A 431 -4.54 15.06 -15.59
C PRO A 431 -5.25 13.69 -15.54
N PRO A 432 -5.55 12.99 -16.67
CA PRO A 432 -6.17 11.66 -16.64
C PRO A 432 -5.32 10.55 -16.02
N CYS A 433 -4.02 10.77 -15.76
CA CYS A 433 -3.16 9.81 -15.07
C CYS A 433 -3.45 9.71 -13.57
N PHE A 434 -4.01 10.77 -13.00
CA PHE A 434 -4.36 10.86 -11.59
C PHE A 434 -5.87 10.75 -11.50
N VAL A 435 -6.34 9.66 -10.91
CA VAL A 435 -7.76 9.57 -10.59
C VAL A 435 -8.03 10.58 -9.46
N GLY A 436 -9.05 11.42 -9.65
CA GLY A 436 -9.58 12.22 -8.55
C GLY A 436 -10.24 11.31 -7.52
N ARG A 437 -10.45 11.79 -6.29
CA ARG A 437 -11.15 11.03 -5.23
C ARG A 437 -12.42 10.38 -5.78
N TRP A 438 -12.41 9.05 -5.88
CA TRP A 438 -13.59 8.30 -6.28
C TRP A 438 -14.62 8.34 -5.15
N PRO A 439 -15.92 8.58 -5.44
CA PRO A 439 -16.97 8.25 -4.49
C PRO A 439 -16.94 6.74 -4.21
N SER A 440 -17.20 6.37 -2.96
CA SER A 440 -17.03 5.03 -2.43
C SER A 440 -17.62 3.93 -3.34
N PRO A 441 -16.95 2.77 -3.50
CA PRO A 441 -17.59 1.60 -4.10
C PRO A 441 -18.86 1.25 -3.30
N PRO A 442 -19.91 0.71 -3.94
CA PRO A 442 -21.15 0.38 -3.26
C PRO A 442 -20.90 -0.63 -2.13
N PRO A 443 -21.64 -0.54 -1.00
CA PRO A 443 -21.41 -1.41 0.15
C PRO A 443 -21.52 -2.89 -0.25
N PRO A 444 -20.71 -3.78 0.38
CA PRO A 444 -20.62 -5.17 -0.04
C PRO A 444 -21.98 -5.86 -0.01
N PRO A 445 -22.28 -6.75 -0.97
CA PRO A 445 -23.55 -7.47 -1.00
C PRO A 445 -23.75 -8.24 0.31
N PRO A 446 -24.99 -8.32 0.84
CA PRO A 446 -25.26 -8.99 2.10
C PRO A 446 -24.81 -10.45 2.03
N PRO A 447 -24.27 -11.02 3.14
CA PRO A 447 -23.74 -12.37 3.14
C PRO A 447 -24.83 -13.37 2.73
N PRO A 448 -24.48 -14.43 1.96
CA PRO A 448 -25.45 -15.42 1.52
C PRO A 448 -26.15 -16.05 2.72
N ALA A 449 -27.50 -16.12 2.65
CA ALA A 449 -28.33 -16.51 3.78
C ALA A 449 -27.93 -17.88 4.34
N VAL A 450 -27.46 -17.89 5.59
CA VAL A 450 -26.98 -19.11 6.25
C VAL A 450 -28.17 -20.01 6.59
N CYS A 451 -28.41 -21.01 5.74
CA CYS A 451 -29.41 -22.05 5.96
C CYS A 451 -29.19 -22.73 7.32
N ARG A 452 -30.13 -22.57 8.26
CA ARG A 452 -30.09 -23.26 9.55
C ARG A 452 -30.07 -24.78 9.38
N PRO A 453 -29.36 -25.53 10.24
CA PRO A 453 -29.38 -26.99 10.23
C PRO A 453 -30.80 -27.52 10.48
N ARG A 454 -31.10 -28.71 9.93
CA ARG A 454 -32.43 -29.33 9.99
C ARG A 454 -32.91 -29.49 11.44
N GLY A 455 -34.03 -28.86 11.78
CA GLY A 455 -34.78 -29.15 13.01
C GLY A 455 -35.31 -27.93 13.77
N GLN A 456 -34.75 -26.74 13.55
CA GLN A 456 -35.24 -25.51 14.19
C GLN A 456 -36.45 -24.90 13.43
N PRO A 457 -37.44 -24.33 14.13
CA PRO A 457 -38.51 -23.57 13.48
C PRO A 457 -37.99 -22.23 12.93
N CYS A 458 -38.57 -21.80 11.81
CA CYS A 458 -38.35 -20.46 11.26
C CYS A 458 -39.25 -19.44 12.00
N SER A 459 -38.75 -18.24 12.23
CA SER A 459 -39.48 -17.11 12.83
C SER A 459 -39.76 -15.98 11.84
N ALA A 460 -39.16 -15.98 10.64
CA ALA A 460 -39.37 -14.96 9.61
C ALA A 460 -39.53 -15.54 8.20
N ALA A 461 -40.31 -14.84 7.35
CA ALA A 461 -40.56 -15.24 5.96
C ALA A 461 -39.29 -15.23 5.07
N SER A 462 -38.24 -14.54 5.50
CA SER A 462 -36.93 -14.50 4.84
C SER A 462 -36.13 -15.81 4.96
N GLU A 463 -36.54 -16.76 5.81
CA GLU A 463 -35.82 -18.02 6.06
C GLU A 463 -36.23 -19.17 5.11
N CYS A 464 -37.20 -18.96 4.20
CA CYS A 464 -37.76 -20.01 3.34
C CYS A 464 -36.95 -20.25 2.04
N CYS A 465 -35.88 -21.05 2.10
CA CYS A 465 -35.19 -21.54 0.90
C CYS A 465 -36.07 -22.47 0.04
N SER A 466 -36.03 -22.25 -1.28
CA SER A 466 -36.95 -22.83 -2.25
C SER A 466 -36.59 -24.25 -2.73
N ARG A 467 -36.87 -25.28 -1.91
CA ARG A 467 -37.26 -26.64 -2.36
C ARG A 467 -37.75 -27.52 -1.20
N ARG A 468 -39.07 -27.81 -1.19
CA ARG A 468 -39.78 -28.77 -0.31
C ARG A 468 -39.88 -28.43 1.19
N CYS A 469 -40.63 -27.39 1.54
CA CYS A 469 -41.38 -27.36 2.81
C CYS A 469 -42.84 -27.80 2.55
N SER A 470 -43.41 -28.62 3.43
CA SER A 470 -44.82 -29.04 3.35
C SER A 470 -45.74 -27.96 3.93
N LYS A 471 -46.86 -27.67 3.27
CA LYS A 471 -47.87 -26.66 3.69
C LYS A 471 -48.62 -27.00 4.99
N SER A 472 -48.19 -28.00 5.76
CA SER A 472 -48.96 -28.61 6.87
C SER A 472 -48.48 -28.24 8.28
N LYS A 473 -47.52 -27.31 8.43
CA LYS A 473 -46.99 -26.88 9.74
C LYS A 473 -46.69 -25.37 9.88
N CYS A 474 -47.52 -24.53 9.26
CA CYS A 474 -47.66 -23.12 9.65
C CYS A 474 -49.11 -22.93 10.11
N GLY A 475 -49.29 -22.46 11.34
CA GLY A 475 -50.55 -22.13 11.98
C GLY A 475 -50.34 -20.99 12.96
#